data_AF-A0A7X8W402-F1
#
_entry.id   AF-A0A7X8W402-F1
#
_cell.length_a   1.000
_cell.length_b   1.000
_cell.length_c   1.000
_cell.angle_alpha   90.00
_cell.angle_beta   90.00
_cell.angle_gamma   90.00
#
_symmetry.space_group_name_H-M   'P 1'
#
loop_
_entity.id
_entity.type
_entity.pdbx_description
1 polymer ?
#
loop_
_entity_poly.entity_id
_entity_poly.type
_entity_poly.pdbx_seq_one_letter_code
_entity_poly.pdbx_strand_id
1 'polypeptide(L)'
;MDIKVEEKSTKELFSTPLLQQTAFWSDVKENLGYKGFAYNLKVREKELKLTPKATSSYLFDDMLILSKPVNQYSSIAYVPYGPLLTPNEEVQGEFIEELSEELRTILPSSTILIRYDLPWKQAYEESDDNLALKELRINFGTDNHNIRHSSSNILPNYTTILDLSGSEEEILMRMKSKTRYNIRLAFRKGVYVKEGTRADLPIFLKLYEETSLRNGIRFHDSQFFEALYLATEEDAKFSLLIAYY
;
A
#
# COMPACT_ATOMS: atom_id res chain seq x y z
N MET A 1 0.22 14.04 -21.33
CA MET A 1 1.00 14.62 -20.20
C MET A 1 2.48 14.25 -20.38
N ASP A 2 3.48 15.02 -19.93
CA ASP A 2 4.91 14.62 -20.08
C ASP A 2 5.37 13.86 -18.82
N ILE A 3 5.14 12.54 -18.81
CA ILE A 3 5.58 11.60 -17.78
C ILE A 3 6.71 10.74 -18.35
N LYS A 4 7.75 10.49 -17.54
CA LYS A 4 8.80 9.53 -17.88
C LYS A 4 9.00 8.54 -16.76
N VAL A 5 9.18 7.27 -17.14
CA VAL A 5 9.42 6.16 -16.23
C VAL A 5 10.76 5.52 -16.57
N GLU A 6 11.57 5.26 -15.55
CA GLU A 6 12.89 4.61 -15.71
C GLU A 6 13.05 3.48 -14.69
N GLU A 7 13.45 2.30 -15.14
CA GLU A 7 13.67 1.14 -14.28
C GLU A 7 14.83 1.38 -13.31
N LYS A 8 14.67 0.90 -12.07
CA LYS A 8 15.72 0.90 -11.06
C LYS A 8 15.66 -0.36 -10.20
N SER A 9 16.65 -0.53 -9.33
CA SER A 9 16.62 -1.61 -8.35
C SER A 9 15.51 -1.38 -7.31
N THR A 10 14.87 -2.47 -6.87
CA THR A 10 13.92 -2.44 -5.75
C THR A 10 14.57 -1.99 -4.45
N LYS A 11 15.89 -2.19 -4.31
CA LYS A 11 16.69 -1.72 -3.17
C LYS A 11 16.97 -0.20 -3.19
N GLU A 12 16.68 0.45 -4.29
CA GLU A 12 16.88 1.89 -4.49
C GLU A 12 15.55 2.67 -4.39
N LEU A 13 14.49 2.03 -3.88
CA LEU A 13 13.23 2.70 -3.56
C LEU A 13 13.47 3.80 -2.51
N PHE A 14 12.72 4.90 -2.64
CA PHE A 14 12.76 6.02 -1.74
C PHE A 14 12.17 5.60 -0.39
N SER A 15 12.73 6.18 0.68
CA SER A 15 12.18 5.98 2.02
C SER A 15 10.75 6.51 2.07
N THR A 16 9.82 5.67 2.52
CA THR A 16 8.39 5.95 2.55
C THR A 16 7.76 5.41 3.83
N PRO A 17 6.71 6.08 4.37
CA PRO A 17 5.92 5.50 5.47
C PRO A 17 5.03 4.34 5.01
N LEU A 18 4.89 4.12 3.70
CA LEU A 18 4.04 3.08 3.14
C LEU A 18 4.83 1.78 3.00
N LEU A 19 4.57 0.82 3.90
CA LEU A 19 5.18 -0.51 3.84
C LEU A 19 5.09 -1.13 2.44
N GLN A 20 3.98 -0.94 1.73
CA GLN A 20 3.74 -1.57 0.44
C GLN A 20 4.61 -1.03 -0.70
N GLN A 21 5.31 0.08 -0.47
CA GLN A 21 6.22 0.72 -1.41
C GLN A 21 7.68 0.62 -0.95
N THR A 22 8.00 -0.35 -0.07
CA THR A 22 9.37 -0.60 0.40
C THR A 22 10.04 -1.79 -0.30
N ALA A 23 11.37 -1.81 -0.28
CA ALA A 23 12.21 -2.93 -0.69
C ALA A 23 11.88 -4.18 0.13
N PHE A 24 11.71 -4.03 1.46
CA PHE A 24 11.25 -5.12 2.32
C PHE A 24 9.98 -5.79 1.79
N TRP A 25 8.99 -5.00 1.36
CA TRP A 25 7.74 -5.57 0.85
C TRP A 25 7.88 -6.24 -0.51
N SER A 26 8.79 -5.74 -1.36
CA SER A 26 9.21 -6.45 -2.58
C SER A 26 9.72 -7.84 -2.24
N ASP A 27 10.67 -7.95 -1.31
CA ASP A 27 11.26 -9.23 -0.88
C ASP A 27 10.19 -10.19 -0.32
N VAL A 28 9.28 -9.69 0.53
CA VAL A 28 8.16 -10.49 1.06
C VAL A 28 7.32 -11.07 -0.07
N LYS A 29 7.00 -10.26 -1.07
CA LYS A 29 6.11 -10.66 -2.18
C LYS A 29 6.81 -11.58 -3.16
N GLU A 30 8.10 -11.41 -3.40
CA GLU A 30 8.90 -12.34 -4.20
C GLU A 30 8.91 -13.75 -3.60
N ASN A 31 9.04 -13.86 -2.28
CA ASN A 31 8.92 -15.13 -1.56
C ASN A 31 7.52 -15.76 -1.65
N LEU A 32 6.51 -15.00 -2.09
CA LEU A 32 5.14 -15.45 -2.32
C LEU A 32 4.82 -15.65 -3.81
N GLY A 33 5.84 -15.67 -4.67
CA GLY A 33 5.70 -15.95 -6.11
C GLY A 33 5.30 -14.74 -6.95
N TYR A 34 5.40 -13.53 -6.41
CA TYR A 34 5.31 -12.29 -7.18
C TYR A 34 6.68 -11.95 -7.77
N LYS A 35 6.71 -11.00 -8.70
CA LYS A 35 7.95 -10.36 -9.13
C LYS A 35 7.85 -8.85 -8.88
N GLY A 36 8.82 -8.28 -8.15
CA GLY A 36 8.90 -6.85 -7.91
C GLY A 36 9.57 -6.12 -9.07
N PHE A 37 9.05 -4.96 -9.42
CA PHE A 37 9.67 -4.02 -10.35
C PHE A 37 9.62 -2.62 -9.74
N ALA A 38 10.75 -1.92 -9.70
CA ALA A 38 10.80 -0.55 -9.20
C ALA A 38 11.11 0.42 -10.33
N TYR A 39 10.42 1.56 -10.31
CA TYR A 39 10.58 2.58 -11.34
C TYR A 39 10.67 3.96 -10.73
N ASN A 40 11.61 4.77 -11.22
CA ASN A 40 11.61 6.21 -11.01
C ASN A 40 10.57 6.85 -11.92
N LEU A 41 9.86 7.84 -11.38
CA LEU A 41 8.86 8.64 -12.04
C LEU A 41 9.37 10.08 -12.12
N LYS A 42 9.29 10.68 -13.31
CA LYS A 42 9.61 12.09 -13.53
C LYS A 42 8.46 12.76 -14.26
N VAL A 43 7.92 13.82 -13.67
CA VAL A 43 6.80 14.58 -14.23
C VAL A 43 7.02 16.07 -14.06
N ARG A 44 6.52 16.88 -14.98
CA ARG A 44 6.57 18.35 -14.83
C ARG A 44 5.53 18.83 -13.83
N GLU A 45 5.93 19.69 -12.89
CA GLU A 45 5.04 20.19 -11.83
C GLU A 45 3.76 20.83 -12.38
N LYS A 46 3.86 21.63 -13.46
CA LYS A 46 2.73 22.27 -14.12
C LYS A 46 1.63 21.31 -14.60
N GLU A 47 1.98 20.08 -14.95
CA GLU A 47 1.04 19.09 -15.47
C GLU A 47 0.12 18.55 -14.37
N LEU A 48 0.62 18.53 -13.13
CA LEU A 48 -0.14 18.04 -11.97
C LEU A 48 -1.15 19.07 -11.43
N LYS A 49 -1.14 20.31 -11.93
CA LYS A 49 -2.01 21.43 -11.52
C LYS A 49 -2.12 21.62 -10.00
N LEU A 50 -1.02 21.38 -9.27
CA LEU A 50 -1.00 21.46 -7.80
C LEU A 50 -1.20 22.87 -7.26
N THR A 51 -0.64 23.87 -7.95
CA THR A 51 -0.80 25.29 -7.59
C THR A 51 -1.00 26.16 -8.83
N PRO A 52 -1.69 27.31 -8.72
CA PRO A 52 -1.86 28.25 -9.85
C PRO A 52 -0.55 28.85 -10.36
N LYS A 53 0.54 28.78 -9.58
CA LYS A 53 1.88 29.28 -9.92
C LYS A 53 2.87 28.14 -10.19
N ALA A 54 2.38 26.97 -10.60
CA ALA A 54 3.23 25.82 -10.87
C ALA A 54 4.37 26.19 -11.83
N THR A 55 5.59 25.79 -11.47
CA THR A 55 6.78 26.14 -12.24
C THR A 55 6.99 25.13 -13.37
N SER A 56 7.93 25.43 -14.27
CA SER A 56 8.39 24.46 -15.28
C SER A 56 9.39 23.43 -14.73
N SER A 57 9.50 23.32 -13.40
CA SER A 57 10.37 22.34 -12.74
C SER A 57 9.83 20.91 -12.88
N TYR A 58 10.70 19.94 -12.61
CA TYR A 58 10.32 18.53 -12.57
C TYR A 58 10.19 18.07 -11.12
N LEU A 59 9.16 17.29 -10.87
CA LEU A 59 9.00 16.49 -9.67
C LEU A 59 9.48 15.07 -9.94
N PHE A 60 10.03 14.45 -8.91
CA PHE A 60 10.53 13.09 -8.94
C PHE A 60 9.83 12.30 -7.83
N ASP A 61 9.47 11.07 -8.16
CA ASP A 61 8.90 10.10 -7.25
C ASP A 61 9.34 8.70 -7.71
N ASP A 62 8.91 7.67 -7.01
CA ASP A 62 9.10 6.30 -7.46
C ASP A 62 7.91 5.43 -7.11
N MET A 63 7.93 4.20 -7.61
CA MET A 63 6.93 3.21 -7.29
C MET A 63 7.45 1.79 -7.41
N LEU A 64 6.95 0.94 -6.52
CA LEU A 64 7.03 -0.51 -6.59
C LEU A 64 5.78 -1.06 -7.28
N ILE A 65 5.99 -1.86 -8.32
CA ILE A 65 4.98 -2.63 -9.04
C ILE A 65 5.20 -4.12 -8.77
N LEU A 66 4.16 -4.79 -8.30
CA LEU A 66 4.14 -6.22 -8.04
C LEU A 66 3.46 -6.94 -9.20
N SER A 67 4.22 -7.69 -9.99
CA SER A 67 3.65 -8.57 -11.01
C SER A 67 3.15 -9.85 -10.38
N LYS A 68 1.84 -10.08 -10.49
CA LYS A 68 1.14 -11.26 -10.01
C LYS A 68 0.76 -12.18 -11.17
N PRO A 69 1.28 -13.41 -11.25
CA PRO A 69 0.82 -14.39 -12.23
C PRO A 69 -0.66 -14.71 -12.01
N VAL A 70 -1.45 -14.67 -13.08
CA VAL A 70 -2.84 -15.16 -13.09
C VAL A 70 -2.89 -16.58 -13.63
N ASN A 71 -2.06 -16.86 -14.62
CA ASN A 71 -1.83 -18.18 -15.21
C ASN A 71 -0.42 -18.20 -15.83
N GLN A 72 -0.08 -19.26 -16.55
CA GLN A 72 1.25 -19.46 -17.17
C GLN A 72 1.62 -18.44 -18.26
N TYR A 73 0.67 -17.67 -18.79
CA TYR A 73 0.86 -16.72 -19.90
C TYR A 73 0.52 -15.27 -19.55
N SER A 74 -0.14 -15.02 -18.42
CA SER A 74 -0.71 -13.73 -18.10
C SER A 74 -0.44 -13.31 -16.67
N SER A 75 -0.14 -12.02 -16.49
CA SER A 75 0.13 -11.40 -15.19
C SER A 75 -0.64 -10.08 -15.03
N ILE A 76 -0.89 -9.71 -13.77
CA ILE A 76 -1.41 -8.40 -13.38
C ILE A 76 -0.27 -7.60 -12.77
N ALA A 77 -0.02 -6.40 -13.28
CA ALA A 77 0.85 -5.44 -12.60
C ALA A 77 0.02 -4.74 -11.51
N TYR A 78 0.43 -4.86 -10.26
CA TYR A 78 -0.27 -4.28 -9.11
C TYR A 78 0.60 -3.23 -8.43
N VAL A 79 0.07 -2.01 -8.29
CA VAL A 79 0.76 -0.86 -7.70
C VAL A 79 0.07 -0.48 -6.37
N PRO A 80 0.55 -0.99 -5.23
CA PRO A 80 -0.09 -0.77 -3.93
C PRO A 80 0.35 0.56 -3.31
N TYR A 81 -0.58 1.51 -3.13
CA TYR A 81 -0.34 2.85 -2.59
C TYR A 81 0.72 3.71 -3.33
N GLY A 82 1.08 3.35 -4.56
CA GLY A 82 2.04 4.10 -5.37
C GLY A 82 1.46 4.52 -6.74
N PRO A 83 1.99 5.57 -7.38
CA PRO A 83 2.98 6.51 -6.84
C PRO A 83 2.40 7.41 -5.73
N LEU A 84 3.28 8.05 -4.95
CA LEU A 84 2.89 8.96 -3.86
C LEU A 84 2.46 10.34 -4.37
N LEU A 85 2.96 10.74 -5.55
CA LEU A 85 2.50 11.93 -6.24
C LEU A 85 0.98 11.91 -6.35
N THR A 86 0.38 13.02 -5.92
CA THR A 86 -1.07 13.21 -5.91
C THR A 86 -1.40 14.40 -6.81
N PRO A 87 -1.73 14.16 -8.10
CA PRO A 87 -2.18 15.20 -9.00
C PRO A 87 -3.47 15.84 -8.48
N ASN A 88 -3.74 17.07 -8.92
CA ASN A 88 -5.04 17.70 -8.73
C ASN A 88 -6.14 16.80 -9.31
N GLU A 89 -7.29 16.72 -8.64
CA GLU A 89 -8.43 15.88 -9.00
C GLU A 89 -8.82 15.99 -10.48
N GLU A 90 -8.72 17.20 -11.04
CA GLU A 90 -9.06 17.48 -12.45
C GLU A 90 -8.18 16.75 -13.48
N VAL A 91 -6.98 16.32 -13.11
CA VAL A 91 -5.98 15.71 -14.01
C VAL A 91 -5.54 14.32 -13.56
N GLN A 92 -6.20 13.75 -12.55
CA GLN A 92 -5.88 12.41 -12.05
C GLN A 92 -6.07 11.34 -13.13
N GLY A 93 -7.12 11.47 -13.95
CA GLY A 93 -7.38 10.59 -15.10
C GLY A 93 -6.24 10.61 -16.12
N GLU A 94 -5.92 11.81 -16.62
CA GLU A 94 -4.84 12.03 -17.59
C GLU A 94 -3.49 11.51 -17.07
N PHE A 95 -3.19 11.74 -15.78
CA PHE A 95 -1.97 11.26 -15.16
C PHE A 95 -1.89 9.73 -15.13
N ILE A 96 -2.96 9.05 -14.71
CA ILE A 96 -2.97 7.58 -14.64
C ILE A 96 -2.93 6.95 -16.03
N GLU A 97 -3.62 7.53 -17.01
CA GLU A 97 -3.56 7.04 -18.38
C GLU A 97 -2.15 7.17 -18.96
N GLU A 98 -1.54 8.35 -18.88
CA GLU A 98 -0.19 8.57 -19.39
C GLU A 98 0.84 7.67 -18.69
N LEU A 99 0.77 7.58 -17.35
CA LEU A 99 1.61 6.67 -16.58
C LEU A 99 1.46 5.22 -17.05
N SER A 100 0.23 4.81 -17.35
CA SER A 100 -0.08 3.45 -17.80
C SER A 100 0.44 3.17 -19.21
N GLU A 101 0.38 4.13 -20.12
CA GLU A 101 0.94 3.99 -21.48
C GLU A 101 2.48 3.97 -21.45
N GLU A 102 3.12 4.81 -20.63
CA GLU A 102 4.57 4.74 -20.41
C GLU A 102 4.98 3.38 -19.82
N LEU A 103 4.28 2.91 -18.78
CA LEU A 103 4.50 1.60 -18.18
C LEU A 103 4.28 0.45 -19.16
N ARG A 104 3.30 0.55 -20.05
CA ARG A 104 3.02 -0.49 -21.06
C ARG A 104 4.20 -0.73 -21.99
N THR A 105 5.05 0.27 -22.23
CA THR A 105 6.25 0.12 -23.09
C THR A 105 7.36 -0.70 -22.43
N ILE A 106 7.40 -0.75 -21.09
CA ILE A 106 8.48 -1.38 -20.32
C ILE A 106 8.03 -2.63 -19.55
N LEU A 107 6.74 -2.75 -19.23
CA LEU A 107 6.21 -3.94 -18.57
C LEU A 107 6.20 -5.14 -19.53
N PRO A 108 6.29 -6.38 -19.00
CA PRO A 108 6.20 -7.58 -19.82
C PRO A 108 4.93 -7.62 -20.67
N SER A 109 5.03 -8.08 -21.91
CA SER A 109 3.89 -8.22 -22.84
C SER A 109 2.80 -9.19 -22.37
N SER A 110 3.10 -10.03 -21.37
CA SER A 110 2.14 -10.87 -20.65
C SER A 110 1.23 -10.10 -19.68
N THR A 111 1.50 -8.81 -19.44
CA THR A 111 0.74 -7.98 -18.50
C THR A 111 -0.61 -7.62 -19.11
N ILE A 112 -1.69 -8.13 -18.53
CA ILE A 112 -3.05 -7.95 -19.07
C ILE A 112 -3.76 -6.70 -18.54
N LEU A 113 -3.33 -6.19 -17.38
CA LEU A 113 -3.81 -4.94 -16.80
C LEU A 113 -2.82 -4.42 -15.77
N ILE A 114 -2.90 -3.11 -15.51
CA ILE A 114 -2.27 -2.44 -14.38
C ILE A 114 -3.36 -2.06 -13.39
N ARG A 115 -3.19 -2.44 -12.13
CA ARG A 115 -4.11 -2.11 -11.04
C ARG A 115 -3.42 -1.19 -10.06
N TYR A 116 -3.98 0.00 -9.87
CA TYR A 116 -3.53 0.97 -8.88
C TYR A 116 -4.46 0.97 -7.68
N ASP A 117 -3.90 0.90 -6.48
CA ASP A 117 -4.62 1.20 -5.24
C ASP A 117 -3.98 2.46 -4.62
N LEU A 118 -4.36 3.64 -5.13
CA LEU A 118 -3.68 4.92 -4.81
C LEU A 118 -4.09 5.45 -3.43
N PRO A 119 -3.20 6.16 -2.72
CA PRO A 119 -3.51 6.76 -1.42
C PRO A 119 -4.26 8.10 -1.55
N TRP A 120 -4.83 8.38 -2.72
CA TRP A 120 -5.47 9.65 -3.03
C TRP A 120 -6.83 9.74 -2.35
N LYS A 121 -7.06 10.85 -1.66
CA LYS A 121 -8.38 11.17 -1.13
C LYS A 121 -9.28 11.58 -2.29
N GLN A 122 -10.22 10.73 -2.69
CA GLN A 122 -11.21 11.08 -3.70
C GLN A 122 -12.30 11.93 -3.05
N ALA A 123 -12.55 13.13 -3.57
CA ALA A 123 -13.55 14.06 -3.01
C ALA A 123 -14.98 13.49 -3.05
N TYR A 124 -15.22 12.47 -3.87
CA TYR A 124 -16.52 11.86 -4.14
C TYR A 124 -16.66 10.44 -3.56
N GLU A 125 -15.73 9.96 -2.74
CA GLU A 125 -15.94 8.74 -1.95
C GLU A 125 -17.20 8.83 -1.06
N GLU A 126 -17.57 10.06 -0.67
CA GLU A 126 -18.77 10.39 0.10
C GLU A 126 -20.02 10.66 -0.79
N SER A 127 -19.90 10.57 -2.12
CA SER A 127 -21.03 10.77 -3.04
C SER A 127 -21.76 9.46 -3.36
N ASP A 128 -23.08 9.53 -3.53
CA ASP A 128 -23.94 8.44 -4.00
C ASP A 128 -23.80 8.15 -5.52
N ASP A 129 -22.66 8.54 -6.12
CA ASP A 129 -22.41 8.33 -7.55
C ASP A 129 -22.41 6.82 -7.87
N ASN A 130 -23.15 6.44 -8.91
CA ASN A 130 -23.08 5.07 -9.43
C ASN A 130 -21.73 4.81 -10.13
N LEU A 131 -21.39 3.54 -10.34
CA LEU A 131 -20.11 3.13 -10.94
C LEU A 131 -19.82 3.82 -12.29
N ALA A 132 -20.84 3.97 -13.14
CA ALA A 132 -20.68 4.58 -14.46
C ALA A 132 -20.31 6.07 -14.37
N LEU A 133 -20.84 6.81 -13.40
CA LEU A 133 -20.47 8.20 -13.16
C LEU A 133 -19.04 8.33 -12.64
N LYS A 134 -18.61 7.42 -11.76
CA LYS A 134 -17.22 7.37 -11.27
C LYS A 134 -16.24 7.12 -12.41
N GLU A 135 -16.53 6.15 -13.27
CA GLU A 135 -15.71 5.87 -14.46
C GLU A 135 -15.74 7.03 -15.46
N LEU A 136 -16.90 7.64 -15.73
CA LEU A 136 -16.99 8.79 -16.62
C LEU A 136 -16.14 9.97 -16.12
N ARG A 137 -16.15 10.23 -14.81
CA ARG A 137 -15.40 11.32 -14.18
C ARG A 137 -13.90 11.10 -14.27
N ILE A 138 -13.40 9.93 -13.87
CA ILE A 138 -11.96 9.66 -13.90
C ILE A 138 -11.42 9.58 -15.33
N ASN A 139 -12.25 9.21 -16.31
CA ASN A 139 -11.88 9.22 -17.73
C ASN A 139 -12.18 10.56 -18.42
N PHE A 140 -12.55 11.60 -17.68
CA PHE A 140 -12.75 12.91 -18.28
C PHE A 140 -11.38 13.51 -18.64
N GLY A 141 -11.17 13.87 -19.90
CA GLY A 141 -9.90 14.42 -20.40
C GLY A 141 -8.87 13.37 -20.83
N THR A 142 -9.09 12.08 -20.55
CA THR A 142 -8.25 10.98 -21.06
C THR A 142 -8.51 10.71 -22.54
N ASP A 143 -7.52 10.24 -23.28
CA ASP A 143 -7.59 9.92 -24.71
C ASP A 143 -8.26 8.56 -24.99
N ASN A 144 -7.97 7.53 -24.19
CA ASN A 144 -8.44 6.15 -24.45
C ASN A 144 -9.67 5.75 -23.63
N HIS A 145 -10.00 6.50 -22.58
CA HIS A 145 -11.13 6.23 -21.68
C HIS A 145 -11.14 4.79 -21.13
N ASN A 146 -9.95 4.27 -20.81
CA ASN A 146 -9.75 2.86 -20.44
C ASN A 146 -9.56 2.64 -18.92
N ILE A 147 -9.74 3.66 -18.10
CA ILE A 147 -9.65 3.53 -16.64
C ILE A 147 -10.95 2.91 -16.12
N ARG A 148 -10.84 1.82 -15.37
CA ARG A 148 -11.99 1.09 -14.80
C ARG A 148 -11.89 1.04 -13.29
N HIS A 149 -13.03 1.22 -12.63
CA HIS A 149 -13.07 1.13 -11.18
C HIS A 149 -13.15 -0.34 -10.76
N SER A 150 -12.30 -0.73 -9.80
CA SER A 150 -12.29 -2.10 -9.29
C SER A 150 -13.57 -2.41 -8.49
N SER A 151 -14.10 -3.62 -8.59
CA SER A 151 -15.26 -4.07 -7.81
C SER A 151 -14.95 -4.32 -6.33
N SER A 152 -13.67 -4.34 -5.97
CA SER A 152 -13.20 -4.54 -4.59
C SER A 152 -11.90 -3.80 -4.31
N ASN A 153 -11.64 -3.51 -3.04
CA ASN A 153 -10.36 -2.97 -2.58
C ASN A 153 -9.48 -4.11 -2.06
N ILE A 154 -8.20 -4.12 -2.44
CA ILE A 154 -7.22 -5.06 -1.89
C ILE A 154 -6.67 -4.49 -0.58
N LEU A 155 -6.42 -3.18 -0.54
CA LEU A 155 -5.93 -2.49 0.63
C LEU A 155 -7.06 -1.83 1.42
N PRO A 156 -6.87 -1.59 2.73
CA PRO A 156 -7.85 -0.88 3.55
C PRO A 156 -8.07 0.55 3.06
N ASN A 157 -9.35 0.96 2.96
CA ASN A 157 -9.73 2.34 2.64
C ASN A 157 -9.74 3.24 3.89
N TYR A 158 -9.89 2.65 5.07
CA TYR A 158 -9.98 3.39 6.33
C TYR A 158 -8.93 2.87 7.30
N THR A 159 -8.11 3.80 7.79
CA THR A 159 -7.02 3.51 8.73
C THR A 159 -7.15 4.42 9.94
N THR A 160 -6.86 3.89 11.13
CA THR A 160 -6.74 4.69 12.35
C THR A 160 -5.27 4.95 12.61
N ILE A 161 -4.88 6.22 12.61
CA ILE A 161 -3.50 6.64 12.90
C ILE A 161 -3.41 7.08 14.36
N LEU A 162 -2.46 6.50 15.10
CA LEU A 162 -2.13 6.91 16.46
C LEU A 162 -0.85 7.74 16.43
N ASP A 163 -0.93 8.99 16.88
CA ASP A 163 0.24 9.85 17.05
C ASP A 163 1.08 9.39 18.26
N LEU A 164 2.33 9.02 17.98
CA LEU A 164 3.32 8.56 18.96
C LEU A 164 4.29 9.67 19.40
N SER A 165 4.05 10.93 19.00
CA SER A 165 4.84 12.06 19.49
C SER A 165 4.61 12.30 20.99
N GLY A 166 5.67 12.65 21.72
CA GLY A 166 5.60 12.90 23.17
C GLY A 166 5.98 11.69 24.03
N SER A 167 5.77 11.81 25.35
CA SER A 167 6.06 10.74 26.31
C SER A 167 4.97 9.66 26.32
N GLU A 168 5.26 8.48 26.90
CA GLU A 168 4.27 7.41 27.08
C GLU A 168 3.05 7.90 27.87
N GLU A 169 3.26 8.71 28.91
CA GLU A 169 2.19 9.31 29.70
C GLU A 169 1.32 10.23 28.85
N GLU A 170 1.92 11.07 27.99
CA GLU A 170 1.21 11.97 27.09
C GLU A 170 0.38 11.18 26.07
N ILE A 171 0.98 10.15 25.46
CA ILE A 171 0.28 9.24 24.54
C ILE A 171 -0.92 8.59 25.23
N LEU A 172 -0.73 8.06 26.44
CA LEU A 172 -1.81 7.44 27.21
C LEU A 172 -2.91 8.45 27.55
N MET A 173 -2.55 9.67 27.97
CA MET A 173 -3.52 10.72 28.33
C MET A 173 -4.44 11.10 27.16
N ARG A 174 -3.95 11.05 25.91
CA ARG A 174 -4.76 11.25 24.70
C ARG A 174 -5.79 10.14 24.46
N MET A 175 -5.60 8.94 25.02
CA MET A 175 -6.54 7.83 24.85
C MET A 175 -7.82 8.01 25.69
N LYS A 176 -8.93 7.38 25.29
CA LYS A 176 -10.17 7.33 26.09
C LYS A 176 -9.92 6.68 27.45
N SER A 177 -10.64 7.12 28.50
CA SER A 177 -10.47 6.64 29.88
C SER A 177 -10.55 5.11 30.01
N LYS A 178 -11.52 4.48 29.33
CA LYS A 178 -11.69 3.02 29.31
C LYS A 178 -10.47 2.30 28.72
N THR A 179 -9.85 2.86 27.68
CA THR A 179 -8.63 2.31 27.07
C THR A 179 -7.49 2.31 28.08
N ARG A 180 -7.21 3.45 28.73
CA ARG A 180 -6.17 3.55 29.76
C ARG A 180 -6.40 2.59 30.92
N TYR A 181 -7.66 2.48 31.37
CA TYR A 181 -8.05 1.56 32.44
C TYR A 181 -7.76 0.11 32.05
N ASN A 182 -8.13 -0.31 30.84
CA ASN A 182 -7.92 -1.68 30.37
C ASN A 182 -6.43 -2.03 30.19
N ILE A 183 -5.61 -1.10 29.70
CA ILE A 183 -4.15 -1.28 29.61
C ILE A 183 -3.58 -1.56 31.02
N ARG A 184 -3.92 -0.71 32.00
CA ARG A 184 -3.47 -0.92 33.40
C ARG A 184 -4.04 -2.18 34.02
N LEU A 185 -5.26 -2.57 33.65
CA LEU A 185 -5.89 -3.81 34.14
C LEU A 185 -5.13 -5.04 33.62
N ALA A 186 -4.68 -5.05 32.37
CA ALA A 186 -3.87 -6.14 31.81
C ALA A 186 -2.58 -6.33 32.60
N PHE A 187 -1.85 -5.25 32.88
CA PHE A 187 -0.64 -5.31 33.73
C PHE A 187 -0.94 -5.78 35.16
N ARG A 188 -1.99 -5.26 35.82
CA ARG A 188 -2.38 -5.73 37.17
C ARG A 188 -2.76 -7.21 37.20
N LYS A 189 -3.25 -7.72 36.08
CA LYS A 189 -3.58 -9.13 35.91
C LYS A 189 -2.31 -10.00 35.75
N GLY A 190 -1.15 -9.41 35.47
CA GLY A 190 0.11 -10.14 35.26
C GLY A 190 0.39 -10.41 33.79
N VAL A 191 -0.36 -9.80 32.87
CA VAL A 191 -0.07 -9.90 31.44
C VAL A 191 1.26 -9.21 31.14
N TYR A 192 2.15 -9.89 30.42
CA TYR A 192 3.40 -9.33 29.92
C TYR A 192 3.61 -9.70 28.44
N VAL A 193 4.37 -8.87 27.72
CA VAL A 193 4.63 -9.06 26.28
C VAL A 193 6.11 -9.37 26.08
N LYS A 194 6.42 -10.31 25.18
CA LYS A 194 7.78 -10.60 24.73
C LYS A 194 7.84 -10.51 23.21
N GLU A 195 8.98 -10.06 22.69
CA GLU A 195 9.31 -10.23 21.28
C GLU A 195 9.59 -11.73 21.02
N GLY A 196 8.81 -12.31 20.13
CA GLY A 196 8.91 -13.69 19.69
C GLY A 196 9.89 -13.84 18.54
N THR A 197 10.41 -15.05 18.40
CA THR A 197 11.26 -15.47 17.30
C THR A 197 10.46 -16.19 16.24
N ARG A 198 11.10 -16.54 15.12
CA ARG A 198 10.49 -17.41 14.09
C ARG A 198 9.97 -18.74 14.67
N ALA A 199 10.61 -19.28 15.71
CA ALA A 199 10.16 -20.52 16.37
C ALA A 199 8.81 -20.36 17.09
N ASP A 200 8.42 -19.12 17.42
CA ASP A 200 7.16 -18.80 18.08
C ASP A 200 6.01 -18.56 17.10
N LEU A 201 6.28 -18.55 15.78
CA LEU A 201 5.26 -18.36 14.74
C LEU A 201 4.08 -19.34 14.84
N PRO A 202 4.26 -20.64 15.17
CA PRO A 202 3.13 -21.56 15.37
C PRO A 202 2.17 -21.12 16.48
N ILE A 203 2.65 -20.43 17.53
CA ILE A 203 1.80 -19.89 18.61
C ILE A 203 0.88 -18.81 18.02
N PHE A 204 1.46 -17.88 17.27
CA PHE A 204 0.71 -16.82 16.61
C PHE A 204 -0.30 -17.38 15.60
N LEU A 205 0.11 -18.31 14.74
CA LEU A 205 -0.77 -18.88 13.71
C LEU A 205 -2.00 -19.56 14.32
N LYS A 206 -1.83 -20.29 15.44
CA LYS A 206 -2.96 -20.89 16.17
C LYS A 206 -3.93 -19.84 16.70
N LEU A 207 -3.41 -18.79 17.35
CA LEU A 207 -4.25 -17.69 17.88
C LEU A 207 -4.95 -16.91 16.76
N TYR A 208 -4.26 -16.72 15.63
CA TYR A 208 -4.76 -16.05 14.45
C TYR A 208 -5.89 -16.86 13.79
N GLU A 209 -5.72 -18.17 13.64
CA GLU A 209 -6.76 -19.07 13.12
C GLU A 209 -8.01 -19.07 14.02
N GLU A 210 -7.84 -19.27 15.33
CA GLU A 210 -8.96 -19.25 16.29
C GLU A 210 -9.73 -17.92 16.25
N THR A 211 -8.99 -16.80 16.18
CA THR A 211 -9.59 -15.46 16.06
C THR A 211 -10.31 -15.29 14.73
N SER A 212 -9.75 -15.86 13.67
CA SER A 212 -10.30 -15.72 12.32
C SER A 212 -11.60 -16.49 12.14
N LEU A 213 -11.62 -17.73 12.61
CA LEU A 213 -12.83 -18.56 12.64
C LEU A 213 -13.92 -17.95 13.51
N ARG A 214 -13.58 -17.43 14.70
CA ARG A 214 -14.54 -16.79 15.60
C ARG A 214 -15.21 -15.55 14.99
N ASN A 215 -14.48 -14.79 14.17
CA ASN A 215 -14.97 -13.53 13.60
C ASN A 215 -15.40 -13.65 12.12
N GLY A 216 -15.29 -14.83 11.51
CA GLY A 216 -15.62 -15.04 10.09
C GLY A 216 -14.71 -14.26 9.13
N ILE A 217 -13.47 -13.97 9.52
CA ILE A 217 -12.49 -13.30 8.65
C ILE A 217 -11.67 -14.34 7.88
N ARG A 218 -11.35 -14.02 6.62
CA ARG A 218 -10.39 -14.80 5.85
C ARG A 218 -9.00 -14.57 6.42
N PHE A 219 -8.27 -15.65 6.69
CA PHE A 219 -6.91 -15.57 7.20
C PHE A 219 -5.88 -15.95 6.13
N HIS A 220 -4.67 -15.42 6.29
CA HIS A 220 -3.52 -15.75 5.46
C HIS A 220 -2.96 -17.13 5.81
N ASP A 221 -2.36 -17.80 4.83
CA ASP A 221 -1.60 -19.02 5.06
C ASP A 221 -0.32 -18.74 5.88
N SER A 222 0.28 -19.80 6.41
CA SER A 222 1.55 -19.70 7.16
C SER A 222 2.69 -19.16 6.27
N GLN A 223 2.65 -19.44 4.97
CA GLN A 223 3.68 -19.00 4.01
C GLN A 223 3.79 -17.48 3.97
N PHE A 224 2.68 -16.75 4.06
CA PHE A 224 2.68 -15.30 4.17
C PHE A 224 3.54 -14.80 5.33
N PHE A 225 3.39 -15.39 6.51
CA PHE A 225 4.13 -14.96 7.70
C PHE A 225 5.58 -15.44 7.70
N GLU A 226 5.84 -16.62 7.14
CA GLU A 226 7.22 -17.09 6.91
C GLU A 226 7.98 -16.15 5.97
N ALA A 227 7.32 -15.63 4.92
CA ALA A 227 7.93 -14.68 3.99
C ALA A 227 8.37 -13.37 4.66
N LEU A 228 7.68 -12.94 5.73
CA LEU A 228 8.09 -11.77 6.53
C LEU A 228 9.47 -11.96 7.19
N TYR A 229 9.79 -13.19 7.62
CA TYR A 229 11.09 -13.52 8.21
C TYR A 229 12.22 -13.71 7.18
N LEU A 230 11.88 -13.90 5.90
CA LEU A 230 12.85 -14.09 4.82
C LEU A 230 13.27 -12.77 4.16
N ALA A 231 12.47 -11.72 4.33
CA ALA A 231 12.73 -10.40 3.75
C ALA A 231 13.85 -9.66 4.47
N THR A 232 14.58 -8.82 3.72
CA THR A 232 15.68 -8.03 4.26
C THR A 232 15.13 -6.78 4.97
N GLU A 233 15.51 -6.58 6.23
CA GLU A 233 15.09 -5.41 7.02
C GLU A 233 15.95 -4.16 6.75
N GLU A 234 16.03 -3.70 5.50
CA GLU A 234 16.78 -2.50 5.13
C GLU A 234 15.98 -1.20 5.38
N ASP A 235 14.72 -1.18 4.95
CA ASP A 235 13.84 0.00 4.99
C ASP A 235 12.54 -0.21 5.77
N ALA A 236 12.31 -1.43 6.28
CA ALA A 236 11.26 -1.76 7.23
C ALA A 236 11.73 -2.85 8.21
N LYS A 237 11.12 -2.89 9.40
CA LYS A 237 11.40 -3.91 10.42
C LYS A 237 10.14 -4.70 10.75
N PHE A 238 10.28 -6.01 10.93
CA PHE A 238 9.22 -6.90 11.38
C PHE A 238 9.54 -7.49 12.76
N SER A 239 8.59 -7.35 13.69
CA SER A 239 8.67 -7.94 15.02
C SER A 239 7.37 -8.67 15.35
N LEU A 240 7.50 -9.91 15.84
CA LEU A 240 6.37 -10.67 16.40
C LEU A 240 6.28 -10.38 17.90
N LEU A 241 5.12 -9.93 18.39
CA LEU A 241 4.88 -9.69 19.81
C LEU A 241 3.84 -10.67 20.35
N ILE A 242 4.18 -11.39 21.43
CA ILE A 242 3.30 -12.37 22.06
C ILE A 242 3.04 -11.98 23.50
N ALA A 243 1.75 -11.92 23.86
CA ALA A 243 1.29 -11.66 25.22
C ALA A 243 1.11 -12.97 25.98
N TYR A 244 1.64 -13.01 27.20
CA TYR A 244 1.54 -14.12 28.14
C TYR A 244 0.79 -13.65 29.39
N TYR A 245 0.10 -14.58 30.05
CA TYR A 245 -0.63 -14.36 31.28
C TYR A 245 -0.40 -15.54 32.22
#